data_AF-A0A7G6Z5B1-F1
#
_entry.id   AF-A0A7G6Z5B1-F1
#
_cell.length_a   1.000
_cell.length_b   1.000
_cell.length_c   1.000
_cell.angle_alpha   90.00
_cell.angle_beta   90.00
_cell.angle_gamma   90.00
#
_symmetry.space_group_name_H-M   'P 1'
#
loop_
_entity.id
_entity.type
_entity.pdbx_description
1 polymer ?
#
loop_
_entity_poly.entity_id
_entity_poly.type
_entity_poly.pdbx_seq_one_letter_code
_entity_poly.pdbx_strand_id
1 'polypeptide(L)'
;MQPQSRLQVRLIAVVAAVVTVALVILIVSLNSGSRPALTPITSIQYSQSKAVEGFTASSHETTDAARIAAFTALVTKYSIDVLNFDQTLNDVCTGGLATDITLRFADSKPAKLRVYDCGRTVPRGTFVSDASALFTGWRAEDDG
;
A
#
# COMPACT_ATOMS: atom_id res chain seq x y z
N MET A 1 40.96 49.87 22.59
CA MET A 1 40.50 48.62 23.21
C MET A 1 39.17 48.21 22.58
N GLN A 2 39.11 46.96 22.10
CA GLN A 2 37.95 46.12 21.72
C GLN A 2 36.91 46.61 20.68
N PRO A 3 37.07 46.20 19.40
CA PRO A 3 35.97 45.90 18.49
C PRO A 3 35.87 44.42 18.10
N GLN A 4 36.70 43.52 18.66
CA GLN A 4 36.80 42.12 18.22
C GLN A 4 35.67 41.18 18.69
N SER A 5 34.89 41.55 19.72
CA SER A 5 33.89 40.64 20.30
C SER A 5 32.64 40.44 19.44
N ARG A 6 32.23 41.45 18.65
CA ARG A 6 30.99 41.36 17.83
C ARG A 6 31.14 40.48 16.59
N LEU A 7 32.36 40.36 16.05
CA LEU A 7 32.62 39.54 14.87
C LEU A 7 32.62 38.05 15.23
N GLN A 8 33.21 37.69 16.38
CA GLN A 8 33.23 36.32 16.89
C GLN A 8 31.82 35.81 17.21
N VAL A 9 30.98 36.62 17.86
CA VAL A 9 29.59 36.23 18.18
C VAL A 9 28.75 35.99 16.91
N ARG A 10 28.94 36.81 15.86
CA ARG A 10 28.25 36.62 14.57
C ARG A 10 28.70 35.35 13.84
N LEU A 11 30.00 35.05 13.86
CA LEU A 11 30.55 33.83 13.28
C LEU A 11 30.02 32.57 13.98
N ILE A 12 29.98 32.57 15.32
CA ILE A 12 29.44 31.45 16.11
C ILE A 12 27.95 31.23 15.82
N ALA A 13 27.16 32.32 15.72
CA ALA A 13 25.73 32.22 15.41
C ALA A 13 25.46 31.64 14.02
N VAL A 14 26.26 32.02 13.01
CA VAL A 14 26.14 31.47 11.64
C VAL A 14 26.51 29.99 11.60
N VAL A 15 27.58 29.58 12.28
CA VAL A 15 27.97 28.16 12.35
C VAL A 15 26.90 27.34 13.06
N ALA A 16 26.35 27.84 14.17
CA ALA A 16 25.29 27.16 14.90
C ALA A 16 24.01 26.98 14.05
N ALA A 17 23.64 27.99 13.27
CA ALA A 17 22.50 27.94 12.36
C ALA A 17 22.70 26.89 11.24
N VAL A 18 23.90 26.83 10.65
CA VAL A 18 24.21 25.84 9.61
C VAL A 18 24.17 24.42 10.17
N VAL A 19 24.71 24.21 11.38
CA VAL A 19 24.69 22.89 12.04
C VAL A 19 23.26 22.47 12.38
N THR A 20 22.41 23.39 12.87
CA THR A 20 21.01 23.06 13.15
C THR A 20 20.22 22.74 11.89
N VAL A 21 20.43 23.48 10.79
CA VAL A 21 19.80 23.17 9.50
C VAL A 21 20.27 21.80 8.97
N ALA A 22 21.56 21.50 9.04
CA ALA A 22 22.09 20.20 8.64
C ALA A 22 21.53 19.05 9.50
N LEU A 23 21.37 19.26 10.81
CA LEU A 23 20.79 18.27 11.72
C LEU A 23 19.30 18.03 11.40
N VAL A 24 18.53 19.09 11.14
CA VAL A 24 17.12 18.98 10.77
C VAL A 24 16.96 18.24 9.45
N ILE A 25 17.80 18.53 8.45
CA ILE A 25 17.79 17.80 7.16
C ILE A 25 18.13 16.31 7.39
N LEU A 26 19.11 16.00 8.24
CA LEU A 26 19.49 14.62 8.55
C LEU A 26 18.36 13.86 9.26
N ILE A 27 17.71 14.49 10.24
CA ILE A 27 16.58 13.90 10.98
C ILE A 27 15.39 13.68 10.05
N VAL A 28 15.07 14.65 9.19
CA VAL A 28 14.00 14.51 8.18
C VAL A 28 14.35 13.40 7.19
N SER A 29 15.61 13.25 6.80
CA SER A 29 16.05 12.18 5.89
C SER A 29 15.98 10.79 6.54
N LEU A 30 16.27 10.69 7.85
CA LEU A 30 16.21 9.44 8.60
C LEU A 30 14.76 9.05 8.99
N ASN A 31 13.90 10.04 9.25
CA ASN A 31 12.48 9.83 9.58
C ASN A 31 11.55 9.84 8.37
N SER A 32 12.03 10.20 7.19
CA SER A 32 11.38 9.90 5.92
C SER A 32 11.53 8.41 5.70
N GLY A 33 10.71 7.63 6.42
CA GLY A 33 10.78 6.18 6.48
C GLY A 33 11.00 5.64 5.08
N SER A 34 12.16 5.01 4.89
CA SER A 34 12.46 4.18 3.74
C SER A 34 11.34 3.14 3.67
N ARG A 35 10.30 3.44 2.89
CA ARG A 35 9.31 2.44 2.52
C ARG A 35 10.14 1.32 1.91
N PRO A 36 10.06 0.09 2.44
CA PRO A 36 10.81 -1.01 1.84
C PRO A 36 10.49 -1.00 0.36
N ALA A 37 11.52 -1.07 -0.49
CA ALA A 37 11.32 -1.23 -1.92
C ALA A 37 10.49 -2.50 -2.07
N LEU A 38 9.18 -2.34 -2.30
CA LEU A 38 8.29 -3.45 -2.56
C LEU A 38 8.87 -4.13 -3.80
N THR A 39 9.37 -5.35 -3.64
CA THR A 39 9.76 -6.17 -4.78
C THR A 39 8.63 -6.08 -5.80
N PRO A 40 8.94 -5.85 -7.08
CA PRO A 40 7.90 -5.73 -8.09
C PRO A 40 7.04 -6.99 -8.13
N ILE A 41 5.72 -6.79 -8.11
CA ILE A 41 4.73 -7.84 -8.35
C ILE A 41 4.86 -8.25 -9.81
N THR A 42 4.97 -9.56 -10.05
CA THR A 42 5.13 -10.15 -11.38
C THR A 42 3.88 -10.87 -11.88
N SER A 43 3.03 -11.34 -10.96
CA SER A 43 1.74 -11.96 -11.26
C SER A 43 0.78 -11.77 -10.09
N ILE A 44 -0.52 -11.64 -10.41
CA ILE A 44 -1.62 -11.61 -9.45
C ILE A 44 -2.57 -12.75 -9.80
N GLN A 45 -2.70 -13.71 -8.89
CA GLN A 45 -3.74 -14.71 -8.92
C GLN A 45 -4.85 -14.29 -7.96
N TYR A 46 -6.11 -14.37 -8.38
CA TYR A 46 -7.24 -14.05 -7.54
C TYR A 46 -8.38 -15.06 -7.72
N SER A 47 -9.18 -15.22 -6.67
CA SER A 47 -10.42 -15.98 -6.71
C SER A 47 -11.46 -15.24 -5.90
N GLN A 48 -12.65 -15.10 -6.46
CA GLN A 48 -13.79 -14.53 -5.75
C GLN A 48 -14.74 -15.64 -5.32
N SER A 49 -15.37 -15.46 -4.16
CA SER A 49 -16.47 -16.28 -3.68
C SER A 49 -17.49 -15.39 -2.99
N LYS A 50 -18.77 -15.78 -3.06
CA LYS A 50 -19.84 -15.17 -2.27
C LYS A 50 -20.40 -16.20 -1.31
N ALA A 51 -20.92 -15.74 -0.17
CA ALA A 51 -21.56 -16.59 0.82
C ALA A 51 -22.91 -17.20 0.37
N VAL A 52 -23.38 -16.91 -0.86
CA VAL A 52 -24.63 -17.44 -1.42
C VAL A 52 -24.38 -18.69 -2.26
N GLU A 53 -25.29 -19.67 -2.15
CA GLU A 53 -25.31 -20.89 -2.96
C GLU A 53 -25.31 -20.57 -4.47
N GLY A 54 -24.55 -21.34 -5.26
CA GLY A 54 -24.49 -21.21 -6.72
C GLY A 54 -23.44 -20.22 -7.25
N PHE A 55 -22.68 -19.54 -6.39
CA PHE A 55 -21.53 -18.76 -6.85
C PHE A 55 -20.37 -19.70 -7.20
N THR A 56 -20.13 -19.93 -8.49
CA THR A 56 -18.97 -20.70 -8.95
C THR A 56 -17.70 -19.90 -8.69
N ALA A 57 -16.88 -20.37 -7.75
CA ALA A 57 -15.57 -19.78 -7.53
C ALA A 57 -14.73 -19.96 -8.80
N SER A 58 -14.29 -18.85 -9.39
CA SER A 58 -13.42 -18.81 -10.56
C SER A 58 -12.04 -18.31 -10.13
N SER A 59 -10.99 -19.08 -10.41
CA SER A 59 -9.61 -18.64 -10.20
C SER A 59 -9.08 -18.04 -11.49
N HIS A 60 -8.58 -16.81 -11.37
CA HIS A 60 -8.02 -16.02 -12.46
C HIS A 60 -6.57 -15.69 -12.15
N GLU A 61 -5.72 -15.60 -13.17
CA GLU A 61 -4.33 -15.15 -13.05
C GLU A 61 -4.04 -14.09 -14.11
N THR A 62 -3.34 -13.02 -13.71
CA THR A 62 -2.91 -11.98 -14.64
C THR A 62 -1.44 -11.62 -14.43
N THR A 63 -0.74 -11.49 -15.56
CA THR A 63 0.60 -10.90 -15.67
C THR A 63 0.55 -9.55 -16.42
N ASP A 64 -0.65 -9.03 -16.69
CA ASP A 64 -0.82 -7.77 -17.40
C ASP A 64 -0.27 -6.60 -16.57
N ALA A 65 0.61 -5.82 -17.19
CA ALA A 65 1.31 -4.75 -16.50
C ALA A 65 0.38 -3.62 -16.02
N ALA A 66 -0.71 -3.34 -16.76
CA ALA A 66 -1.66 -2.31 -16.37
C ALA A 66 -2.51 -2.75 -15.18
N ARG A 67 -2.96 -4.01 -15.15
CA ARG A 67 -3.66 -4.61 -14.01
C ARG A 67 -2.77 -4.64 -12.76
N ILE A 68 -1.52 -5.07 -12.89
CA ILE A 68 -0.55 -5.06 -11.79
C ILE A 68 -0.32 -3.63 -11.26
N ALA A 69 -0.14 -2.66 -12.16
CA ALA A 69 0.04 -1.26 -11.78
C ALA A 69 -1.19 -0.69 -11.04
N ALA A 70 -2.40 -1.01 -11.49
CA ALA A 70 -3.64 -0.59 -10.84
C ALA A 70 -3.76 -1.13 -9.41
N PHE A 71 -3.48 -2.41 -9.19
CA PHE A 71 -3.48 -2.98 -7.83
C PHE A 71 -2.36 -2.37 -6.96
N THR A 72 -1.16 -2.21 -7.52
CA THR A 72 -0.02 -1.58 -6.83
C THR A 72 -0.33 -0.14 -6.40
N ALA A 73 -1.08 0.60 -7.22
CA ALA A 73 -1.55 1.94 -6.89
C ALA A 73 -2.50 1.94 -5.68
N LEU A 74 -3.38 0.95 -5.54
CA LEU A 74 -4.24 0.80 -4.35
C LEU A 74 -3.41 0.50 -3.09
N VAL A 75 -2.48 -0.47 -3.18
CA VAL A 75 -1.56 -0.81 -2.09
C VAL A 75 -0.81 0.44 -1.61
N THR A 76 -0.32 1.24 -2.55
CA THR A 76 0.41 2.48 -2.26
C THR A 76 -0.49 3.57 -1.66
N LYS A 77 -1.68 3.79 -2.24
CA LYS A 77 -2.67 4.79 -1.78
C LYS A 77 -3.05 4.57 -0.32
N TYR A 78 -3.26 3.30 0.07
CA TYR A 78 -3.68 2.94 1.42
C TYR A 78 -2.54 2.50 2.34
N SER A 79 -1.29 2.55 1.87
CA SER A 79 -0.09 2.13 2.62
C SER A 79 -0.23 0.72 3.22
N ILE A 80 -0.72 -0.22 2.40
CA ILE A 80 -0.97 -1.61 2.83
C ILE A 80 0.33 -2.42 2.83
N ASP A 81 0.62 -3.11 3.93
CA ASP A 81 1.59 -4.19 3.93
C ASP A 81 0.93 -5.46 3.39
N VAL A 82 1.22 -5.79 2.12
CA VAL A 82 0.68 -7.00 1.47
C VAL A 82 1.32 -8.29 1.97
N LEU A 83 2.52 -8.24 2.54
CA LEU A 83 3.20 -9.41 3.09
C LEU A 83 2.59 -9.81 4.44
N ASN A 84 2.16 -8.83 5.23
CA ASN A 84 1.54 -9.01 6.54
C ASN A 84 0.16 -8.33 6.61
N PHE A 85 -0.71 -8.65 5.66
CA PHE A 85 -2.00 -7.99 5.54
C PHE A 85 -2.83 -8.10 6.84
N ASP A 86 -3.15 -6.94 7.42
CA ASP A 86 -3.95 -6.83 8.63
C ASP A 86 -5.40 -7.20 8.35
N GLN A 87 -5.81 -8.36 8.85
CA GLN A 87 -7.16 -8.89 8.69
C GLN A 87 -8.22 -8.03 9.39
N THR A 88 -7.85 -7.14 10.32
CA THR A 88 -8.79 -6.21 10.96
C THR A 88 -9.27 -5.11 10.01
N LEU A 89 -8.61 -4.92 8.86
CA LEU A 89 -9.05 -4.02 7.79
C LEU A 89 -10.29 -4.55 7.05
N ASN A 90 -10.58 -5.85 7.16
CA ASN A 90 -11.74 -6.48 6.52
C ASN A 90 -13.04 -6.11 7.19
N ASP A 91 -14.12 -6.07 6.41
CA ASP A 91 -15.45 -5.91 6.97
C ASP A 91 -15.90 -7.19 7.68
N VAL A 92 -16.66 -7.02 8.77
CA VAL A 92 -17.21 -8.14 9.55
C VAL A 92 -18.66 -8.40 9.12
N CYS A 93 -18.88 -9.28 8.15
CA CYS A 93 -20.21 -9.81 7.84
C CYS A 93 -20.18 -11.18 7.16
N THR A 94 -21.30 -11.88 7.24
CA THR A 94 -21.52 -13.24 6.72
C THR A 94 -22.04 -13.30 5.28
N GLY A 95 -22.39 -12.17 4.65
CA GLY A 95 -23.04 -12.13 3.32
C GLY A 95 -22.22 -11.48 2.21
N GLY A 96 -20.97 -11.10 2.49
CA GLY A 96 -20.13 -10.32 1.58
C GLY A 96 -19.47 -11.10 0.44
N LEU A 97 -18.73 -10.36 -0.39
CA LEU A 97 -17.80 -10.89 -1.38
C LEU A 97 -16.45 -11.14 -0.70
N ALA A 98 -15.96 -12.37 -0.77
CA ALA A 98 -14.61 -12.73 -0.36
C ALA A 98 -13.72 -12.83 -1.61
N THR A 99 -12.57 -12.16 -1.59
CA THR A 99 -11.54 -12.25 -2.61
C THR A 99 -10.25 -12.78 -2.00
N ASP A 100 -9.82 -13.97 -2.42
CA ASP A 100 -8.51 -14.52 -2.11
C ASP A 100 -7.52 -14.06 -3.18
N ILE A 101 -6.42 -13.42 -2.77
CA ILE A 101 -5.41 -12.84 -3.68
C ILE A 101 -4.05 -13.44 -3.33
N THR A 102 -3.35 -13.96 -4.33
CA THR A 102 -1.96 -14.40 -4.23
C THR A 102 -1.10 -13.53 -5.15
N LEU A 103 -0.14 -12.83 -4.57
CA LEU A 103 0.82 -11.99 -5.28
C LEU A 103 2.12 -12.76 -5.43
N ARG A 104 2.66 -12.81 -6.65
CA ARG A 104 4.01 -13.31 -6.91
C ARG A 104 4.95 -12.14 -7.14
N PHE A 105 6.17 -12.29 -6.67
CA PHE A 105 7.22 -11.28 -6.76
C PHE A 105 8.43 -11.84 -7.52
N ALA A 106 9.27 -10.96 -8.05
CA ALA A 106 10.46 -11.37 -8.81
C ALA A 106 11.52 -12.08 -7.94
N ASP A 107 11.74 -11.62 -6.72
CA ASP A 107 12.83 -12.09 -5.83
C ASP A 107 12.35 -12.53 -4.43
N SER A 108 11.05 -12.50 -4.19
CA SER A 108 10.47 -12.62 -2.85
C SER A 108 9.41 -13.72 -2.78
N LYS A 109 9.16 -14.23 -1.57
CA LYS A 109 8.11 -15.24 -1.34
C LYS A 109 6.74 -14.67 -1.73
N PRO A 110 5.84 -15.49 -2.31
CA PRO A 110 4.49 -15.05 -2.61
C PRO A 110 3.77 -14.54 -1.36
N ALA A 111 2.99 -13.48 -1.52
CA ALA A 111 2.08 -12.99 -0.49
C ALA A 111 0.67 -13.51 -0.73
N LYS A 112 -0.06 -13.75 0.35
CA LYS A 112 -1.48 -14.10 0.31
C LYS A 112 -2.23 -13.13 1.20
N LEU A 113 -3.25 -12.51 0.63
CA LEU A 113 -4.20 -11.69 1.38
C LEU A 113 -5.61 -12.11 1.00
N ARG A 114 -6.52 -11.92 1.96
CA ARG A 114 -7.93 -12.20 1.79
C ARG A 114 -8.71 -10.97 2.17
N VAL A 115 -9.56 -10.53 1.25
CA VAL A 115 -10.37 -9.32 1.38
C VAL A 115 -11.84 -9.72 1.49
N TYR A 116 -12.53 -9.18 2.50
CA TYR A 116 -13.98 -9.37 2.66
C TYR A 116 -14.68 -8.02 2.56
N ASP A 117 -15.46 -7.84 1.50
CA ASP A 117 -16.29 -6.66 1.31
C ASP A 117 -17.76 -7.02 1.51
N CYS A 118 -18.39 -6.34 2.46
CA CYS A 118 -19.78 -6.59 2.83
C CYS A 118 -20.80 -5.98 1.88
N GLY A 119 -20.37 -5.26 0.83
CA GLY A 119 -21.27 -4.49 -0.04
C GLY A 119 -22.08 -3.46 0.73
N ARG A 120 -21.65 -3.13 1.96
CA ARG A 120 -22.26 -2.06 2.76
C ARG A 120 -21.98 -0.74 2.05
N THR A 121 -22.87 0.23 2.25
CA THR A 121 -22.61 1.65 2.02
C THR A 121 -21.58 2.20 3.03
N VAL A 122 -20.49 1.46 3.27
CA VAL A 122 -19.25 2.03 3.83
C VAL A 122 -18.82 3.10 2.83
N PRO A 123 -18.27 4.24 3.28
CA PRO A 123 -17.77 5.22 2.34
C PRO A 123 -16.77 4.53 1.40
N ARG A 124 -17.03 4.61 0.09
CA ARG A 124 -16.00 4.36 -0.93
C ARG A 124 -14.72 5.06 -0.47
N GLY A 125 -13.59 4.38 -0.57
CA GLY A 125 -12.32 4.93 -0.07
C GLY A 125 -11.65 4.11 1.03
N THR A 126 -11.95 2.82 1.15
CA THR A 126 -11.11 1.87 1.92
C THR A 126 -10.35 0.96 0.95
N PHE A 127 -9.25 0.38 1.40
CA PHE A 127 -8.52 -0.61 0.59
C PHE A 127 -9.41 -1.79 0.21
N VAL A 128 -10.20 -2.30 1.15
CA VAL A 128 -11.08 -3.47 0.96
C VAL A 128 -12.14 -3.22 -0.10
N SER A 129 -12.83 -2.07 -0.04
CA SER A 129 -13.87 -1.72 -1.03
C SER A 129 -13.28 -1.45 -2.41
N ASP A 130 -12.18 -0.69 -2.50
CA ASP A 130 -11.52 -0.38 -3.78
C ASP A 130 -10.91 -1.64 -4.41
N ALA A 131 -10.27 -2.51 -3.63
CA ALA A 131 -9.72 -3.77 -4.12
C ALA A 131 -10.83 -4.72 -4.59
N SER A 132 -11.90 -4.87 -3.81
CA SER A 132 -13.02 -5.73 -4.18
C SER A 132 -13.71 -5.25 -5.47
N ALA A 133 -13.86 -3.93 -5.65
CA ALA A 133 -14.35 -3.34 -6.88
C ALA A 133 -13.42 -3.63 -8.07
N LEU A 134 -12.10 -3.46 -7.88
CA LEU A 134 -11.09 -3.75 -8.92
C LEU A 134 -11.17 -5.20 -9.41
N PHE A 135 -11.12 -6.18 -8.51
CA PHE A 135 -11.17 -7.59 -8.87
C PHE A 135 -12.53 -8.01 -9.42
N THR A 136 -13.63 -7.40 -8.99
CA THR A 136 -14.95 -7.64 -9.57
C THR A 136 -15.02 -7.14 -11.02
N GLY A 137 -14.40 -5.99 -11.30
CA GLY A 137 -14.27 -5.46 -12.66
C GLY A 137 -13.48 -6.40 -13.57
N TRP A 138 -12.31 -6.85 -13.12
CA TRP A 138 -11.50 -7.81 -13.88
C TRP A 138 -12.22 -9.13 -14.11
N ARG A 139 -12.93 -9.65 -13.09
CA ARG A 139 -13.70 -10.89 -13.26
C ARG A 139 -14.76 -10.75 -14.35
N ALA A 140 -15.47 -9.63 -14.39
CA ALA A 140 -16.48 -9.36 -15.41
C ALA A 140 -15.89 -9.22 -16.82
N GLU A 141 -14.65 -8.73 -16.94
CA GLU A 141 -13.90 -8.71 -18.21
C GLU A 141 -13.40 -10.09 -18.61
N ASP A 142 -12.96 -10.91 -17.64
CA ASP A 142 -12.39 -12.24 -17.88
C ASP A 142 -13.47 -13.31 -18.19
N ASP A 143 -14.68 -13.14 -17.64
CA ASP A 143 -15.83 -14.03 -17.85
C ASP A 143 -16.64 -13.70 -19.13
N GLY A 144 -16.36 -12.56 -19.79
CA GLY A 144 -17.11 -12.03 -20.95
C GLY A 144 -16.51 -12.37 -22.32
#